data_AF-A0ABC8LKC3-F1
#
_entry.id   AF-A0ABC8LKC3-F1
#
_cell.length_a   1.000
_cell.length_b   1.000
_cell.length_c   1.000
_cell.angle_alpha   90.00
_cell.angle_beta   90.00
_cell.angle_gamma   90.00
#
_symmetry.space_group_name_H-M   'P 1'
#
loop_
_entity.id
_entity.type
_entity.pdbx_description
1 polymer ?
#
loop_
_entity_poly.entity_id
_entity_poly.type
_entity_poly.pdbx_seq_one_letter_code
_entity_poly.pdbx_strand_id
1 'polypeptide(L)'
;MALVMVQISEGSNSRVGAFRRQLEKIIIDKHEDTMSKMGAILAFGILDAGGMIVTIRLLSKTKHDKVTAVIGLNWLNMTNLAFSPATFIGSNYDLMIPKFEFMSHAKPSLFEYQKPTTVPTSNIAA
;
A
#
# COMPACT_ATOMS: atom_id res chain seq x y z
N MET A 1 -1.49 -6.08 11.08
CA MET A 1 -0.93 -4.71 10.99
C MET A 1 -0.87 -4.17 9.57
N ALA A 2 -0.37 -4.92 8.58
CA ALA A 2 -0.29 -4.46 7.18
C ALA A 2 -1.62 -3.91 6.61
N LEU A 3 -2.73 -4.64 6.78
CA LEU A 3 -4.06 -4.21 6.31
C LEU A 3 -4.54 -2.87 6.91
N VAL A 4 -4.08 -2.52 8.12
CA VAL A 4 -4.46 -1.27 8.80
C VAL A 4 -3.60 -0.10 8.34
N MET A 5 -2.34 -0.39 7.96
CA MET A 5 -1.36 0.62 7.59
C MET A 5 -1.26 0.84 6.08
N VAL A 6 -2.10 0.18 5.28
CA VAL A 6 -2.16 0.37 3.83
C VAL A 6 -2.45 1.84 3.50
N GLN A 7 -1.69 2.41 2.56
CA GLN A 7 -1.77 3.82 2.16
C GLN A 7 -1.38 4.86 3.24
N ILE A 8 -0.91 4.45 4.42
CA ILE A 8 -0.43 5.38 5.46
C ILE A 8 1.04 5.71 5.20
N SER A 9 1.36 7.00 5.05
CA SER A 9 2.75 7.47 4.92
C SER A 9 3.45 7.56 6.28
N GLU A 10 4.79 7.44 6.28
CA GLU A 10 5.60 7.59 7.51
C GLU A 10 5.49 9.00 8.11
N GLY A 11 5.28 10.02 7.27
CA GLY A 11 5.01 11.39 7.71
C GLY A 11 3.66 11.55 8.43
N SER A 12 2.70 10.66 8.18
CA SER A 12 1.42 10.61 8.90
C SER A 12 1.52 9.80 10.19
N ASN A 13 2.24 8.66 10.16
CA ASN A 13 2.39 7.79 11.32
C ASN A 13 3.75 7.07 11.30
N SER A 14 4.61 7.40 12.25
CA SER A 14 5.97 6.84 12.39
C SER A 14 5.99 5.32 12.60
N ARG A 15 4.89 4.71 13.05
CA ARG A 15 4.77 3.26 13.22
C ARG A 15 4.89 2.50 11.90
N VAL A 16 4.57 3.12 10.78
CA VAL A 16 4.70 2.49 9.45
C VAL A 16 6.16 2.18 9.15
N GLY A 17 7.06 3.13 9.41
CA GLY A 17 8.49 2.93 9.22
C GLY A 17 9.08 1.86 10.15
N ALA A 18 8.66 1.85 11.42
CA ALA A 18 9.06 0.82 12.37
C ALA A 18 8.59 -0.58 11.95
N PHE A 19 7.34 -0.68 11.48
CA PHE A 19 6.76 -1.95 11.02
C PHE A 19 7.45 -2.47 9.75
N ARG A 20 7.76 -1.60 8.76
CA ARG A 20 8.52 -1.99 7.57
C ARG A 20 9.90 -2.57 7.91
N ARG A 21 10.66 -1.90 8.78
CA ARG A 21 11.98 -2.39 9.24
C ARG A 21 11.87 -3.73 9.97
N GLN A 22 10.80 -3.93 10.74
CA GLN A 22 10.54 -5.21 11.40
C GLN A 22 10.28 -6.32 10.39
N LEU A 23 9.48 -6.06 9.35
CA LEU A 23 9.22 -7.05 8.29
C LEU A 23 10.50 -7.42 7.54
N GLU A 24 11.31 -6.43 7.14
CA GLU A 24 12.61 -6.67 6.48
C GLU A 24 13.54 -7.53 7.34
N LYS A 25 13.58 -7.26 8.65
CA LYS A 25 14.37 -8.06 9.60
C LYS A 25 13.92 -9.52 9.59
N ILE A 26 12.61 -9.79 9.69
CA ILE A 26 12.06 -11.15 9.69
C ILE A 26 12.36 -11.89 8.38
N ILE A 27 12.31 -11.19 7.25
CA ILE A 27 12.58 -11.77 5.92
C ILE A 27 14.04 -12.19 5.79
N ILE A 28 14.97 -11.37 6.29
CA ILE A 28 16.43 -11.60 6.16
C ILE A 28 16.95 -12.59 7.21
N ASP A 29 16.34 -12.62 8.40
CA ASP A 29 16.82 -13.44 9.52
C ASP A 29 16.78 -14.94 9.17
N LYS A 30 17.91 -15.63 9.25
CA LYS A 30 18.00 -17.06 8.95
C LYS A 30 17.29 -17.93 9.99
N HIS A 31 17.17 -17.45 11.23
CA HIS A 31 16.63 -18.20 12.36
C HIS A 31 15.10 -18.17 12.44
N GLU A 32 14.45 -17.30 11.65
CA GLU A 32 13.00 -17.25 11.55
C GLU A 32 12.44 -18.40 10.71
N ASP A 33 11.29 -18.91 11.13
CA ASP A 33 10.62 -20.02 10.46
C ASP A 33 10.04 -19.59 9.09
N THR A 34 9.89 -20.56 8.19
CA THR A 34 9.43 -20.33 6.82
C THR A 34 8.04 -19.69 6.77
N MET A 35 7.15 -20.01 7.72
CA MET A 35 5.79 -19.49 7.74
C MET A 35 5.77 -18.02 8.18
N SER A 36 6.58 -17.64 9.16
CA SER A 36 6.80 -16.25 9.58
C SER A 36 7.38 -15.40 8.46
N LYS A 37 8.35 -15.94 7.72
CA LYS A 37 8.91 -15.28 6.52
C LYS A 37 7.86 -15.06 5.44
N MET A 38 7.07 -16.09 5.14
CA MET A 38 5.99 -15.98 4.16
C MET A 38 4.97 -14.91 4.57
N GLY A 39 4.58 -14.88 5.84
CA GLY A 39 3.70 -13.85 6.39
C GLY A 39 4.31 -12.44 6.32
N ALA A 40 5.61 -12.31 6.56
CA ALA A 40 6.32 -11.03 6.48
C ALA A 40 6.40 -10.52 5.03
N ILE A 41 6.72 -11.39 4.06
CA ILE A 41 6.72 -11.05 2.62
C ILE A 41 5.33 -10.61 2.17
N LEU A 42 4.29 -11.35 2.59
CA LEU A 42 2.92 -11.01 2.27
C LEU A 42 2.50 -9.65 2.86
N ALA A 43 2.83 -9.42 4.14
CA ALA A 43 2.55 -8.16 4.81
C ALA A 43 3.25 -6.98 4.11
N PHE A 44 4.47 -7.19 3.64
CA PHE A 44 5.22 -6.22 2.85
C PHE A 44 4.53 -5.94 1.51
N GLY A 45 4.12 -6.98 0.78
CA GLY A 45 3.37 -6.83 -0.48
C GLY A 45 2.03 -6.12 -0.32
N ILE A 46 1.32 -6.32 0.80
CA ILE A 46 0.07 -5.59 1.09
C ILE A 46 0.34 -4.10 1.37
N LEU A 47 1.43 -3.76 2.06
CA LEU A 47 1.80 -2.36 2.33
C LEU A 47 2.11 -1.59 1.04
N ASP A 48 2.73 -2.26 0.07
CA ASP A 48 3.13 -1.67 -1.21
C ASP A 48 2.14 -2.00 -2.35
N ALA A 49 0.96 -2.52 -2.02
CA ALA A 49 -0.05 -2.89 -2.98
C ALA A 49 -0.34 -1.72 -3.94
N GLY A 50 -0.39 -2.03 -5.24
CA GLY A 50 -0.67 -1.05 -6.30
C GLY A 50 0.26 0.16 -6.33
N GLY A 51 1.48 0.07 -5.79
CA GLY A 51 2.38 1.23 -5.69
C GLY A 51 1.89 2.28 -4.70
N MET A 52 1.18 1.86 -3.65
CA MET A 52 0.59 2.72 -2.61
C MET A 52 -0.54 3.65 -3.08
N ILE A 53 -1.12 3.40 -4.26
CA ILE A 53 -2.29 4.17 -4.76
C ILE A 53 -3.62 3.50 -4.40
N VAL A 54 -3.58 2.24 -3.97
CA VAL A 54 -4.77 1.47 -3.60
C VAL A 54 -4.91 1.37 -2.08
N THR A 55 -6.15 1.19 -1.65
CA THR A 55 -6.52 0.96 -0.26
C THR A 55 -7.57 -0.15 -0.19
N ILE A 56 -7.76 -0.73 0.98
CA ILE A 56 -8.75 -1.78 1.20
C ILE A 56 -10.02 -1.12 1.74
N ARG A 57 -11.14 -1.29 1.02
CA ARG A 57 -12.44 -0.72 1.41
C ARG A 57 -13.53 -1.78 1.35
N LEU A 58 -14.06 -2.13 2.51
CA LEU A 58 -15.23 -3.00 2.66
C LEU A 58 -16.55 -2.28 2.34
N LEU A 59 -16.57 -0.95 2.54
CA LEU A 59 -17.72 -0.10 2.30
C LEU A 59 -17.46 0.81 1.09
N SER A 60 -18.51 1.03 0.30
CA SER A 60 -18.55 2.08 -0.71
C SER A 60 -18.66 3.47 -0.06
N LYS A 61 -18.40 4.52 -0.85
CA LYS A 61 -18.58 5.92 -0.39
C LYS A 61 -20.04 6.21 0.00
N THR A 62 -20.99 5.48 -0.59
CA THR A 62 -22.43 5.53 -0.29
C THR A 62 -22.86 4.59 0.84
N LYS A 63 -21.90 3.99 1.57
CA LYS A 63 -22.12 3.08 2.72
C LYS A 63 -22.79 1.75 2.41
N HIS A 64 -22.85 1.34 1.14
CA HIS A 64 -23.19 -0.05 0.78
C HIS A 64 -21.98 -0.98 0.90
N ASP A 65 -22.23 -2.21 1.30
CA ASP A 65 -21.23 -3.27 1.39
C ASP A 65 -20.70 -3.67 0.01
N LYS A 66 -19.38 -3.72 -0.11
CA LYS A 66 -18.69 -4.28 -1.27
C LYS A 66 -18.48 -5.76 -1.05
N VAL A 67 -19.47 -6.57 -1.44
CA VAL A 67 -19.43 -8.03 -1.30
C VAL A 67 -18.17 -8.62 -1.95
N THR A 68 -17.73 -8.06 -3.08
CA THR A 68 -16.50 -8.46 -3.76
C THR A 68 -15.25 -8.25 -2.89
N ALA A 69 -15.18 -7.15 -2.14
CA ALA A 69 -14.08 -6.89 -1.22
C ALA A 69 -14.08 -7.84 -0.01
N VAL A 70 -15.27 -8.18 0.49
CA VAL A 70 -15.42 -9.16 1.59
C VAL A 70 -14.96 -10.54 1.14
N ILE A 71 -15.39 -10.99 -0.05
CA ILE A 71 -14.98 -12.27 -0.62
C ILE A 71 -13.46 -12.27 -0.90
N GLY A 72 -12.93 -11.16 -1.41
CA GLY A 72 -11.50 -11.02 -1.73
C GLY A 72 -10.57 -11.12 -0.52
N LEU A 73 -11.03 -10.72 0.67
CA LEU A 73 -10.26 -10.85 1.92
C LEU A 73 -10.24 -12.27 2.49
N ASN A 74 -11.22 -13.11 2.15
CA ASN A 74 -11.28 -14.49 2.63
C ASN A 74 -10.23 -15.40 1.98
N TRP A 75 -9.78 -15.05 0.77
CA TRP A 75 -8.85 -15.88 0.01
C TRP A 75 -7.62 -15.10 -0.45
N LEU A 76 -6.44 -15.60 -0.08
CA LEU A 76 -5.17 -14.89 -0.28
C LEU A 76 -4.93 -14.50 -1.75
N ASN A 77 -5.29 -15.37 -2.70
CA ASN A 77 -5.09 -15.13 -4.14
C ASN A 77 -6.10 -14.14 -4.73
N MET A 78 -7.15 -13.77 -4.00
CA MET A 78 -8.22 -12.85 -4.43
C MET A 78 -8.20 -11.52 -3.69
N THR A 79 -7.14 -11.25 -2.92
CA THR A 79 -6.95 -9.98 -2.18
C THR A 79 -7.03 -8.75 -3.08
N ASN A 80 -6.66 -8.88 -4.36
CA ASN A 80 -6.81 -7.84 -5.38
C ASN A 80 -8.26 -7.32 -5.52
N LEU A 81 -9.26 -8.16 -5.26
CA LEU A 81 -10.66 -7.78 -5.35
C LEU A 81 -11.11 -6.85 -4.21
N ALA A 82 -10.36 -6.83 -3.11
CA ALA A 82 -10.57 -5.92 -1.99
C ALA A 82 -9.89 -4.56 -2.18
N PHE A 83 -8.99 -4.44 -3.17
CA PHE A 83 -8.33 -3.18 -3.48
C PHE A 83 -9.26 -2.20 -4.19
N SER A 84 -9.26 -0.97 -3.71
CA SER A 84 -9.97 0.15 -4.30
C SER A 84 -8.97 1.29 -4.52
N PRO A 85 -8.89 1.87 -5.73
CA PRO A 85 -7.99 2.98 -6.00
C PRO A 85 -8.41 4.21 -5.19
N ALA A 86 -7.46 4.86 -4.54
CA ALA A 86 -7.66 6.10 -3.79
C ALA A 86 -7.21 7.30 -4.64
N THR A 87 -7.72 7.39 -5.86
CA THR A 87 -7.42 8.46 -6.82
C THR A 87 -8.64 9.33 -7.09
N PHE A 88 -8.38 10.59 -7.46
CA PHE A 88 -9.40 11.50 -7.97
C PHE A 88 -9.38 11.44 -9.50
N ILE A 89 -10.53 11.15 -10.09
CA ILE A 89 -10.71 11.11 -11.54
C ILE A 89 -11.70 12.21 -11.90
N GLY A 90 -11.22 13.21 -12.65
CA GLY A 90 -12.07 14.25 -13.23
C GLY A 90 -12.41 13.91 -14.67
N SER A 91 -13.69 14.02 -15.03
CA SER A 91 -14.20 13.85 -16.39
C SER A 91 -15.16 14.99 -16.68
N ASN A 92 -15.12 15.56 -17.88
CA ASN A 92 -16.17 16.48 -18.33
C ASN A 92 -17.43 15.70 -18.77
N TYR A 93 -18.48 16.43 -19.15
CA TYR A 93 -19.73 15.84 -19.67
C TYR A 93 -19.52 15.02 -20.95
N ASP A 94 -18.50 15.38 -21.75
CA ASP A 94 -18.14 14.70 -22.99
C ASP A 94 -17.20 13.50 -22.78
N LEU A 95 -17.01 13.03 -21.53
CA LEU A 95 -16.11 11.93 -21.16
C LEU A 95 -14.63 12.16 -21.53
N MET A 96 -14.23 13.39 -21.78
CA MET A 96 -12.84 13.79 -21.98
C MET A 96 -12.16 14.09 -20.64
N ILE A 97 -10.83 13.92 -20.61
CA ILE A 97 -9.99 14.17 -19.43
C ILE A 97 -9.55 15.65 -19.45
N PRO A 98 -10.11 16.52 -18.60
CA PRO A 98 -9.65 17.89 -18.51
C PRO A 98 -8.30 17.99 -17.79
N LYS A 99 -7.48 18.97 -18.14
CA LYS A 99 -6.31 19.36 -17.35
C LYS A 99 -6.78 20.29 -16.23
N PHE A 100 -6.59 19.87 -14.98
CA PHE A 100 -6.89 20.70 -13.81
C PHE A 100 -5.81 20.48 -12.74
N GLU A 101 -5.61 21.52 -11.93
CA GLU A 101 -4.71 21.50 -10.79
C GLU A 101 -5.52 21.83 -9.53
N PHE A 102 -5.20 21.17 -8.42
CA PHE A 102 -5.83 21.41 -7.13
C PHE A 102 -4.79 21.92 -6.13
N MET A 103 -5.12 22.99 -5.42
CA MET A 103 -4.32 23.46 -4.30
C MET A 103 -4.68 22.69 -3.04
N SER A 104 -3.70 22.01 -2.45
CA SER A 104 -3.84 21.35 -1.14
C SER A 104 -3.27 22.24 -0.05
N HIS A 105 -4.05 22.47 1.02
CA HIS A 105 -3.58 23.19 2.21
C HIS A 105 -2.82 22.30 3.21
N ALA A 106 -2.74 20.99 2.94
CA ALA A 106 -2.04 20.06 3.81
C ALA A 106 -0.52 20.12 3.58
N LYS A 107 0.26 19.76 4.61
CA LYS A 107 1.73 19.75 4.52
C LYS A 107 2.19 18.83 3.39
N PRO A 108 3.15 19.25 2.52
CA PRO A 108 3.67 18.41 1.43
C PRO A 108 4.21 17.06 1.89
N SER A 109 4.80 17.00 3.09
CA SER A 109 5.36 15.78 3.68
C SER A 109 4.33 14.65 3.88
N LEU A 110 3.04 14.97 3.92
CA LEU A 110 1.98 13.95 4.03
C LEU A 110 1.76 13.21 2.70
N PHE A 111 2.11 13.84 1.58
CA PHE A 111 1.96 13.32 0.22
C PHE A 111 3.25 12.72 -0.34
N GLU A 112 4.34 12.71 0.45
CA GLU A 112 5.59 12.09 0.04
C GLU A 112 5.38 10.60 -0.23
N TYR A 113 5.70 10.19 -1.45
CA TYR A 113 5.81 8.78 -1.78
C TYR A 113 6.99 8.17 -1.04
N GLN A 114 6.83 6.91 -0.62
CA GLN A 114 7.95 6.14 -0.06
C GLN A 114 9.09 6.10 -1.09
N LYS A 115 10.31 6.30 -0.61
CA LYS A 115 11.50 6.18 -1.44
C LYS A 115 11.61 4.73 -1.93
N PRO A 116 11.96 4.50 -3.20
CA PRO A 116 12.20 3.15 -3.70
C PRO A 116 13.23 2.44 -2.82
N THR A 117 13.00 1.16 -2.52
CA THR A 117 13.99 0.32 -1.86
C THR A 117 15.25 0.30 -2.72
N THR A 118 16.35 0.84 -2.20
CA THR A 118 17.63 0.83 -2.91
C THR A 118 18.08 -0.61 -3.08
N VAL A 119 18.28 -1.05 -4.33
CA VAL A 119 18.88 -2.36 -4.61
C VAL A 119 20.23 -2.45 -3.88
N PRO A 120 20.55 -3.59 -3.24
CA PRO A 120 21.87 -3.78 -2.67
C PRO A 120 22.87 -3.66 -3.82
N THR A 121 23.67 -2.60 -3.81
CA THR A 121 24.78 -2.45 -4.73
C THR A 121 25.75 -3.57 -4.38
N SER A 122 25.80 -4.61 -5.20
CA SER A 122 26.87 -5.60 -5.10
C SER A 122 28.16 -4.84 -5.43
N ASN A 123 28.92 -4.46 -4.40
CA ASN A 123 30.32 -4.10 -4.57
C ASN A 123 31.06 -5.38 -4.98
N ILE A 124 30.94 -5.75 -6.25
CA ILE A 124 31.91 -6.62 -6.90
C ILE A 124 33.05 -5.68 -7.26
N ALA A 125 33.97 -5.51 -6.30
CA ALA A 125 35.29 -5.01 -6.61
C ALA A 125 35.93 -6.02 -7.57
N ALA A 126 36.19 -5.57 -8.81
CA ALA A 126 37.08 -6.23 -9.74
C ALA A 126 38.53 -5.88 -9.40
#